data_AF-A0A2A7MP08-F1
#
_entry.id   AF-A0A2A7MP08-F1
#
_cell.length_a   1.000
_cell.length_b   1.000
_cell.length_c   1.000
_cell.angle_alpha   90.00
_cell.angle_beta   90.00
_cell.angle_gamma   90.00
#
_symmetry.space_group_name_H-M   'P 1'
#
loop_
_entity.id
_entity.type
_entity.pdbx_description
1 polymer ?
#
loop_
_entity_poly.entity_id
_entity_poly.type
_entity_poly.pdbx_seq_one_letter_code
_entity_poly.pdbx_strand_id
1 'polypeptide(L)'
;MTTVTDPLIDHGLAGDLARAALSLAQRFSAGATLWCIAPHWAPHAQHIAVEFVHPVIVGKKALPAVALTGPDPMDSARVSVRAGDVVIAVATADDQDVLAVMRRGPAWAVTTMWIGNGARPRPGTADHVLWLDDPDPTTPATGQFVLLYHLLWELTHVCFEHPGLLNPPPSECTDEVCITCSDEGRLGEVLRPADDGTAHVRTATGTETVSTVLVEALTPGDLVLVHAGMAITKISEDQRP
;
A
#
# COMPACT_ATOMS: atom_id res chain seq x y z
N MET A 1 33.28 8.57 27.72
CA MET A 1 31.95 8.99 27.26
C MET A 1 31.53 7.96 26.24
N THR A 2 30.85 6.91 26.67
CA THR A 2 30.33 5.86 25.77
C THR A 2 29.09 6.41 25.10
N THR A 3 29.21 6.81 23.83
CA THR A 3 28.06 7.02 22.96
C THR A 3 27.34 5.69 22.85
N VAL A 4 26.17 5.59 23.49
CA VAL A 4 25.21 4.55 23.20
C VAL A 4 24.66 4.90 21.83
N THR A 5 25.10 4.18 20.80
CA THR A 5 24.51 4.28 19.46
C THR A 5 23.22 3.48 19.51
N ASP A 6 22.07 4.16 19.44
CA ASP A 6 20.81 3.44 19.28
C ASP A 6 20.88 2.62 17.98
N PRO A 7 20.39 1.36 17.99
CA PRO A 7 20.40 0.54 16.79
C PRO A 7 19.50 1.16 15.73
N LEU A 8 19.98 1.23 14.49
CA LEU A 8 19.21 1.74 13.35
C LEU A 8 17.87 1.00 13.16
N ILE A 9 17.86 -0.30 13.47
CA ILE A 9 16.67 -1.15 13.48
C ILE A 9 16.38 -1.53 14.93
N ASP A 10 15.37 -0.91 15.52
CA ASP A 10 14.88 -1.29 16.83
C ASP A 10 13.94 -2.51 16.77
N HIS A 11 13.44 -2.96 17.93
CA HIS A 11 12.52 -4.09 17.99
C HIS A 11 11.17 -3.83 17.30
N GLY A 12 10.70 -2.58 17.29
CA GLY A 12 9.44 -2.20 16.66
C GLY A 12 9.52 -2.32 15.14
N LEU A 13 10.53 -1.70 14.55
CA LEU A 13 10.82 -1.72 13.12
C LEU A 13 11.17 -3.13 12.64
N ALA A 14 11.88 -3.93 13.43
CA ALA A 14 12.10 -5.34 13.12
C ALA A 14 10.76 -6.12 13.03
N GLY A 15 9.82 -5.85 13.93
CA GLY A 15 8.48 -6.44 13.89
C GLY A 15 7.65 -5.97 12.69
N ASP A 16 7.72 -4.69 12.34
CA ASP A 16 7.08 -4.13 11.14
C ASP A 16 7.65 -4.76 9.86
N LEU A 17 8.98 -4.89 9.77
CA LEU A 17 9.68 -5.54 8.65
C LEU A 17 9.23 -6.99 8.48
N ALA A 18 9.16 -7.76 9.57
CA ALA A 18 8.73 -9.16 9.51
C ALA A 18 7.28 -9.31 9.01
N ARG A 19 6.37 -8.44 9.46
CA ARG A 19 4.97 -8.43 8.99
C ARG A 19 4.85 -8.03 7.53
N ALA A 20 5.58 -6.99 7.12
CA ALA A 20 5.60 -6.52 5.74
C ALA A 20 6.16 -7.60 4.79
N ALA A 21 7.26 -8.24 5.17
CA ALA A 21 7.88 -9.32 4.40
C ALA A 21 6.94 -10.54 4.23
N LEU A 22 6.28 -10.96 5.30
CA LEU A 22 5.31 -12.06 5.23
C LEU A 22 4.14 -11.69 4.31
N SER A 23 3.58 -10.50 4.48
CA SER A 23 2.49 -10.00 3.63
C SER A 23 2.92 -9.92 2.16
N LEU A 24 4.14 -9.46 1.88
CA LEU A 24 4.68 -9.38 0.52
C LEU A 24 4.85 -10.77 -0.10
N ALA A 25 5.39 -11.72 0.66
CA ALA A 25 5.57 -13.11 0.22
C ALA A 25 4.23 -13.78 -0.12
N GLN A 26 3.21 -13.58 0.72
CA GLN A 26 1.85 -14.09 0.47
C GLN A 26 1.25 -13.49 -0.80
N ARG A 27 1.39 -12.18 -1.02
CA ARG A 27 0.92 -11.51 -2.23
C ARG A 27 1.62 -12.03 -3.49
N PHE A 28 2.94 -12.16 -3.45
CA PHE A 28 3.69 -12.76 -4.57
C PHE A 28 3.32 -14.23 -4.81
N SER A 29 3.09 -15.01 -3.76
CA SER A 29 2.59 -16.39 -3.87
C SER A 29 1.22 -16.45 -4.56
N ALA A 30 0.39 -15.44 -4.36
CA ALA A 30 -0.89 -15.25 -5.03
C ALA A 30 -0.78 -14.60 -6.44
N GLY A 31 0.43 -14.33 -6.93
CA GLY A 31 0.67 -13.80 -8.28
C GLY A 31 0.70 -12.28 -8.41
N ALA A 32 0.86 -11.55 -7.30
CA ALA A 32 0.94 -10.08 -7.31
C ALA A 32 2.14 -9.53 -8.09
N THR A 33 1.98 -8.31 -8.60
CA THR A 33 3.08 -7.43 -9.03
C THR A 33 3.36 -6.37 -7.97
N LEU A 34 4.64 -6.07 -7.74
CA LEU A 34 5.09 -4.98 -6.86
C LEU A 34 5.32 -3.70 -7.66
N TRP A 35 4.57 -2.65 -7.36
CA TRP A 35 4.68 -1.33 -7.99
C TRP A 35 5.41 -0.37 -7.05
N CYS A 36 6.55 0.16 -7.49
CA CYS A 36 7.42 0.98 -6.67
C CYS A 36 7.31 2.46 -7.06
N ILE A 37 7.00 3.33 -6.11
CA ILE A 37 6.98 4.79 -6.30
C ILE A 37 7.94 5.47 -5.33
N ALA A 38 8.60 6.53 -5.80
CA ALA A 38 9.44 7.39 -4.98
C ALA A 38 9.48 8.77 -5.63
N PRO A 39 8.44 9.60 -5.48
CA PRO A 39 8.24 10.82 -6.28
C PRO A 39 9.46 11.76 -6.25
N HIS A 40 10.05 11.92 -5.06
CA HIS A 40 11.20 12.78 -4.83
C HIS A 40 12.56 12.06 -4.96
N TRP A 41 12.56 10.73 -4.99
CA TRP A 41 13.78 9.91 -4.97
C TRP A 41 13.68 8.69 -5.90
N ALA A 42 13.38 8.94 -7.17
CA ALA A 42 13.17 7.93 -8.21
C ALA A 42 14.19 6.77 -8.23
N PRO A 43 15.50 6.97 -7.94
CA PRO A 43 16.45 5.86 -7.83
C PRO A 43 16.06 4.77 -6.82
N HIS A 44 15.38 5.11 -5.72
CA HIS A 44 14.91 4.11 -4.75
C HIS A 44 13.84 3.20 -5.34
N ALA A 45 12.87 3.74 -6.07
CA ALA A 45 11.84 2.94 -6.74
C ALA A 45 12.46 1.99 -7.79
N GLN A 46 13.43 2.48 -8.56
CA GLN A 46 14.16 1.69 -9.56
C GLN A 46 14.99 0.59 -8.90
N HIS A 47 15.68 0.91 -7.81
CA HIS A 47 16.49 -0.03 -7.05
C HIS A 47 15.62 -1.17 -6.53
N ILE A 48 14.52 -0.86 -5.85
CA ILE A 48 13.58 -1.87 -5.34
C ILE A 48 13.12 -2.77 -6.50
N ALA A 49 12.66 -2.19 -7.61
CA ALA A 49 12.19 -2.99 -8.74
C ALA A 49 13.27 -3.95 -9.28
N VAL A 50 14.51 -3.48 -9.44
CA VAL A 50 15.63 -4.29 -9.95
C VAL A 50 15.98 -5.43 -9.00
N GLU A 51 16.02 -5.20 -7.68
CA GLU A 51 16.35 -6.25 -6.70
C GLU A 51 15.36 -7.42 -6.73
N PHE A 52 14.06 -7.13 -6.94
CA PHE A 52 13.04 -8.17 -7.06
C PHE A 52 13.09 -8.89 -8.42
N VAL A 53 13.36 -8.19 -9.52
CA VAL A 53 13.40 -8.80 -10.87
C VAL A 53 14.72 -9.56 -11.13
N HIS A 54 15.84 -9.08 -10.61
CA HIS A 54 17.17 -9.65 -10.82
C HIS A 54 17.84 -9.99 -9.48
N PRO A 55 17.37 -11.05 -8.79
CA PRO A 55 17.87 -11.39 -7.47
C PRO A 55 19.38 -11.69 -7.50
N VAL A 56 20.13 -10.99 -6.64
CA VAL A 56 21.61 -11.09 -6.57
C VAL A 56 22.07 -12.45 -6.02
N ILE A 57 21.24 -13.11 -5.21
CA ILE A 57 21.55 -14.42 -4.63
C ILE A 57 21.20 -15.55 -5.61
N VAL A 58 22.19 -16.36 -5.95
CA VAL A 58 22.05 -17.52 -6.84
C VAL A 58 20.93 -18.44 -6.34
N GLY A 59 19.99 -18.75 -7.23
CA GLY A 59 18.89 -19.68 -6.97
C GLY A 59 17.63 -19.05 -6.37
N LYS A 60 17.64 -17.76 -6.02
CA LYS A 60 16.41 -17.05 -5.61
C LYS A 60 15.53 -16.73 -6.83
N LYS A 61 14.22 -16.77 -6.61
CA LYS A 61 13.20 -16.57 -7.65
C LYS A 61 13.11 -15.10 -8.03
N ALA A 62 13.10 -14.79 -9.33
CA ALA A 62 12.74 -13.47 -9.81
C ALA A 62 11.24 -13.20 -9.58
N LEU A 63 10.92 -12.02 -9.05
CA LEU A 63 9.58 -11.61 -8.67
C LEU A 63 9.14 -10.39 -9.50
N PRO A 64 7.86 -10.29 -9.92
CA PRO A 64 7.41 -9.20 -10.78
C PRO A 64 7.42 -7.87 -10.02
N ALA A 65 8.28 -6.94 -10.42
CA ALA A 65 8.32 -5.60 -9.86
C ALA A 65 8.58 -4.53 -10.93
N VAL A 66 7.96 -3.36 -10.78
CA VAL A 66 8.04 -2.25 -11.73
C VAL A 66 8.17 -0.93 -10.99
N ALA A 67 9.10 -0.08 -11.41
CA ALA A 67 9.23 1.28 -10.91
C ALA A 67 8.38 2.26 -11.73
N LEU A 68 7.59 3.09 -11.06
CA LEU A 68 6.80 4.16 -11.65
C LEU A 68 7.49 5.50 -11.34
N THR A 69 8.30 6.00 -12.28
CA THR A 69 9.15 7.19 -12.10
C THR A 69 8.70 8.41 -12.92
N GLY A 70 7.44 8.45 -13.32
CA GLY A 70 6.83 9.57 -14.04
C GLY A 70 6.42 10.73 -13.11
N PRO A 71 6.02 11.88 -13.68
CA PRO A 71 5.61 13.05 -12.91
C PRO A 71 4.30 12.84 -12.14
N ASP A 72 3.44 11.92 -12.60
CA ASP A 72 2.12 11.66 -12.01
C ASP A 72 2.06 10.22 -11.46
N PRO A 73 2.68 9.93 -10.31
CA PRO A 73 2.74 8.58 -9.74
C PRO A 73 1.35 8.04 -9.38
N MET A 74 0.41 8.91 -8.97
CA MET A 74 -0.96 8.52 -8.64
C MET A 74 -1.72 8.01 -9.87
N ASP A 75 -1.69 8.75 -10.97
CA ASP A 75 -2.37 8.33 -12.21
C ASP A 75 -1.69 7.12 -12.84
N SER A 76 -0.36 7.06 -12.78
CA SER A 76 0.40 5.89 -13.21
C SER A 76 -0.02 4.66 -12.42
N ALA A 77 -0.09 4.73 -11.09
CA ALA A 77 -0.54 3.64 -10.25
C ALA A 77 -2.00 3.26 -10.56
N ARG A 78 -2.90 4.25 -10.68
CA ARG A 78 -4.34 4.05 -10.96
C ARG A 78 -4.58 3.16 -12.17
N VAL A 79 -3.83 3.36 -13.26
CA VAL A 79 -3.99 2.59 -14.50
C VAL A 79 -3.19 1.28 -14.52
N SER A 80 -2.13 1.18 -13.73
CA SER A 80 -1.23 0.02 -13.71
C SER A 80 -1.67 -1.08 -12.75
N VAL A 81 -2.09 -0.73 -11.53
CA VAL A 81 -2.30 -1.72 -10.47
C VAL A 81 -3.58 -2.53 -10.65
N ARG A 82 -3.51 -3.81 -10.32
CA ARG A 82 -4.64 -4.74 -10.28
C ARG A 82 -4.97 -5.16 -8.85
N ALA A 83 -6.21 -5.59 -8.64
CA ALA A 83 -6.61 -6.18 -7.36
C ALA A 83 -5.66 -7.34 -7.01
N GLY A 84 -5.14 -7.33 -5.79
CA GLY A 84 -4.15 -8.29 -5.31
C GLY A 84 -2.69 -7.84 -5.45
N ASP A 85 -2.40 -6.77 -6.20
CA ASP A 85 -1.05 -6.21 -6.32
C ASP A 85 -0.58 -5.52 -5.01
N VAL A 86 0.70 -5.15 -5.00
CA VAL A 86 1.31 -4.38 -3.91
C VAL A 86 1.85 -3.06 -4.45
N VAL A 87 1.64 -1.97 -3.72
CA VAL A 87 2.31 -0.68 -3.95
C VAL A 87 3.26 -0.40 -2.79
N ILE A 88 4.53 -0.15 -3.10
CA ILE A 88 5.54 0.30 -2.14
C ILE A 88 5.97 1.72 -2.49
N ALA A 89 5.97 2.60 -1.49
CA ALA A 89 6.43 3.98 -1.62
C ALA A 89 7.66 4.28 -0.78
N VAL A 90 8.55 5.12 -1.29
CA VAL A 90 9.61 5.78 -0.51
C VAL A 90 9.39 7.28 -0.59
N ALA A 91 8.93 7.90 0.51
CA ALA A 91 8.59 9.32 0.58
C ALA A 91 8.49 9.81 2.04
N THR A 92 8.51 11.13 2.26
CA THR A 92 8.13 11.74 3.54
C THR A 92 6.63 11.55 3.81
N ALA A 93 6.21 11.56 5.07
CA ALA A 93 4.82 11.27 5.46
C ALA A 93 3.77 12.27 4.95
N ASP A 94 4.20 13.47 4.54
CA ASP A 94 3.39 14.56 4.02
C ASP A 94 3.37 14.64 2.48
N ASP A 95 4.03 13.68 1.80
CA ASP A 95 4.01 13.57 0.35
C ASP A 95 2.59 13.29 -0.15
N GLN A 96 2.00 14.28 -0.84
CA GLN A 96 0.59 14.27 -1.24
C GLN A 96 0.28 13.18 -2.27
N ASP A 97 1.23 12.89 -3.16
CA ASP A 97 1.06 11.85 -4.18
C ASP A 97 1.03 10.47 -3.54
N VAL A 98 1.94 10.21 -2.60
CA VAL A 98 1.94 8.95 -1.86
C VAL A 98 0.69 8.83 -1.00
N LEU A 99 0.29 9.88 -0.27
CA LEU A 99 -0.97 9.88 0.49
C LEU A 99 -2.18 9.56 -0.40
N ALA A 100 -2.25 10.16 -1.59
CA ALA A 100 -3.34 9.93 -2.54
C ALA A 100 -3.39 8.47 -3.02
N VAL A 101 -2.24 7.83 -3.24
CA VAL A 101 -2.15 6.41 -3.60
C VAL A 101 -2.54 5.52 -2.42
N MET A 102 -2.00 5.76 -1.23
CA MET A 102 -2.26 4.91 -0.06
C MET A 102 -3.73 4.93 0.37
N ARG A 103 -4.39 6.11 0.30
CA ARG A 103 -5.84 6.24 0.56
C ARG A 103 -6.71 5.41 -0.40
N ARG A 104 -6.24 5.19 -1.63
CA ARG A 104 -6.96 4.43 -2.66
C ARG A 104 -6.70 2.93 -2.60
N GLY A 105 -5.69 2.51 -1.84
CA GLY A 105 -5.31 1.10 -1.66
C GLY A 105 -6.52 0.16 -1.46
N PRO A 106 -7.43 0.45 -0.50
CA PRO A 106 -8.63 -0.35 -0.27
C PRO A 106 -9.56 -0.42 -1.49
N ALA A 107 -9.86 0.71 -2.14
CA ALA A 107 -10.72 0.76 -3.33
C ALA A 107 -10.09 0.06 -4.54
N TRP A 108 -8.76 -0.04 -4.58
CA TRP A 108 -8.02 -0.74 -5.63
C TRP A 108 -7.76 -2.22 -5.31
N ALA A 109 -8.08 -2.66 -4.08
CA ALA A 109 -7.70 -3.95 -3.52
C ALA A 109 -6.19 -4.26 -3.60
N VAL A 110 -5.35 -3.24 -3.41
CA VAL A 110 -3.89 -3.42 -3.35
C VAL A 110 -3.41 -3.35 -1.91
N THR A 111 -2.34 -4.08 -1.60
CA THR A 111 -1.62 -3.91 -0.32
C THR A 111 -0.64 -2.76 -0.43
N THR A 112 -0.56 -1.95 0.61
CA THR A 112 0.20 -0.70 0.62
C THR A 112 1.34 -0.76 1.63
N MET A 113 2.54 -0.37 1.18
CA MET A 113 3.75 -0.33 1.99
C MET A 113 4.42 1.03 1.85
N TRP A 114 4.90 1.59 2.96
CA TRP A 114 5.52 2.92 2.94
C TRP A 114 6.81 2.94 3.76
N ILE A 115 7.92 3.27 3.10
CA ILE A 115 9.23 3.51 3.70
C ILE A 115 9.48 5.03 3.80
N GLY A 116 9.96 5.48 4.95
CA GLY A 116 10.37 6.87 5.14
C GLY A 116 11.03 7.11 6.49
N ASN A 117 11.22 8.39 6.83
CA ASN A 117 11.89 8.80 8.06
C ASN A 117 11.28 10.08 8.67
N GLY A 118 11.55 10.32 9.94
CA GLY A 118 11.13 11.52 10.67
C GLY A 118 9.68 11.43 11.16
N ALA A 119 8.86 12.45 10.91
CA ALA A 119 7.45 12.42 11.32
C ALA A 119 6.71 11.28 10.62
N ARG A 120 6.15 10.33 11.39
CA ARG A 120 5.49 9.14 10.86
C ARG A 120 4.10 9.48 10.29
N PRO A 121 3.64 8.82 9.19
CA PRO A 121 2.26 8.97 8.74
C PRO A 121 1.28 8.53 9.81
N ARG A 122 0.04 9.04 9.76
CA ARG A 122 -1.02 8.65 10.70
C ARG A 122 -1.22 7.13 10.65
N PRO A 123 -1.42 6.44 11.80
CA PRO A 123 -1.71 5.00 11.80
C PRO A 123 -2.85 4.64 10.85
N GLY A 124 -2.69 3.53 10.13
CA GLY A 124 -3.66 3.05 9.15
C GLY A 124 -3.61 3.75 7.78
N THR A 125 -2.71 4.72 7.55
CA THR A 125 -2.59 5.37 6.24
C THR A 125 -2.12 4.39 5.16
N ALA A 126 -1.28 3.41 5.53
CA ALA A 126 -0.87 2.27 4.71
C ALA A 126 -0.96 0.98 5.54
N ASP A 127 -1.03 -0.19 4.89
CA ASP A 127 -1.09 -1.50 5.55
C ASP A 127 0.20 -1.80 6.32
N HIS A 128 1.35 -1.41 5.74
CA HIS A 128 2.66 -1.56 6.37
C HIS A 128 3.44 -0.25 6.28
N VAL A 129 3.98 0.22 7.41
CA VAL A 129 4.82 1.42 7.49
C VAL A 129 6.16 1.00 8.06
N LEU A 130 7.24 1.17 7.30
CA LEU A 130 8.62 0.89 7.70
C LEU A 130 9.33 2.23 7.88
N TRP A 131 9.44 2.69 9.12
CA TRP A 131 9.83 4.07 9.40
C TRP A 131 11.10 4.15 10.24
N LEU A 132 11.99 5.06 9.88
CA LEU A 132 13.16 5.42 10.66
C LEU A 132 12.86 6.64 11.52
N ASP A 133 13.13 6.56 12.82
CA ASP A 133 12.95 7.67 13.77
C ASP A 133 14.14 8.66 13.71
N ASP A 134 14.55 9.02 12.50
CA ASP A 134 15.60 10.01 12.21
C ASP A 134 15.00 11.16 11.38
N PRO A 135 14.94 12.41 11.88
CA PRO A 135 14.42 13.54 11.13
C PRO A 135 15.44 14.13 10.14
N ASP A 136 16.65 13.58 10.00
CA ASP A 136 17.66 14.11 9.09
C ASP A 136 17.17 14.07 7.63
N PRO A 137 17.05 15.23 6.94
CA PRO A 137 16.60 15.28 5.55
C PRO A 137 17.57 14.61 4.57
N THR A 138 18.79 14.29 4.99
CA THR A 138 19.79 13.57 4.19
C THR A 138 19.64 12.05 4.27
N THR A 139 18.83 11.52 5.19
CA THR A 139 18.55 10.07 5.36
C THR A 139 18.29 9.32 4.04
N PRO A 140 17.53 9.86 3.07
CA PRO A 140 17.32 9.18 1.79
C PRO A 140 18.61 8.90 1.01
N ALA A 141 19.70 9.62 1.28
CA ALA A 141 21.00 9.49 0.62
C ALA A 141 22.06 8.75 1.46
N THR A 142 21.77 8.36 2.71
CA THR A 142 22.76 7.69 3.60
C THR A 142 22.86 6.18 3.37
N GLY A 143 21.92 5.59 2.63
CA GLY A 143 21.81 4.15 2.42
C GLY A 143 20.93 3.43 3.45
N GLN A 144 20.35 4.13 4.42
CA GLN A 144 19.48 3.48 5.42
C GLN A 144 18.18 2.92 4.79
N PHE A 145 17.57 3.62 3.82
CA PHE A 145 16.44 3.06 3.07
C PHE A 145 16.85 1.84 2.24
N VAL A 146 18.07 1.84 1.70
CA VAL A 146 18.64 0.70 0.96
C VAL A 146 18.67 -0.54 1.84
N LEU A 147 19.19 -0.39 3.05
CA LEU A 147 19.18 -1.46 4.03
C LEU A 147 17.76 -1.97 4.31
N LEU A 148 16.77 -1.08 4.51
CA LEU A 148 15.40 -1.49 4.81
C LEU A 148 14.78 -2.33 3.70
N TYR A 149 14.85 -1.89 2.43
CA TYR A 149 14.25 -2.68 1.36
C TYR A 149 15.08 -3.91 0.97
N HIS A 150 16.39 -3.94 1.26
CA HIS A 150 17.19 -5.18 1.16
C HIS A 150 16.79 -6.21 2.20
N LEU A 151 16.59 -5.79 3.45
CA LEU A 151 16.07 -6.66 4.51
C LEU A 151 14.65 -7.14 4.18
N LEU A 152 13.79 -6.25 3.68
CA LEU A 152 12.45 -6.63 3.21
C LEU A 152 12.53 -7.69 2.11
N TRP A 153 13.40 -7.51 1.12
CA TRP A 153 13.64 -8.48 0.06
C TRP A 153 14.13 -9.83 0.60
N GLU A 154 15.11 -9.82 1.51
CA GLU A 154 15.70 -11.03 2.07
C GLU A 154 14.67 -11.81 2.89
N LEU A 155 13.97 -11.13 3.80
CA LEU A 155 12.93 -11.72 4.64
C LEU A 155 11.76 -12.25 3.81
N THR A 156 11.37 -11.55 2.73
CA THR A 156 10.35 -12.04 1.79
C THR A 156 10.77 -13.39 1.20
N HIS A 157 12.05 -13.53 0.85
CA HIS A 157 12.59 -14.79 0.35
C HIS A 157 12.72 -15.87 1.42
N VAL A 158 13.02 -15.51 2.66
CA VAL A 158 12.96 -16.45 3.80
C VAL A 158 11.54 -17.02 3.95
N CYS A 159 10.49 -16.21 3.80
CA CYS A 159 9.12 -16.72 3.85
C CYS A 159 8.81 -17.77 2.77
N PHE A 160 9.40 -17.68 1.58
CA PHE A 160 9.25 -18.72 0.54
C PHE A 160 9.89 -20.06 0.90
N GLU A 161 10.87 -20.08 1.81
CA GLU A 161 11.47 -21.31 2.34
C GLU A 161 10.56 -21.99 3.37
N HIS A 162 9.47 -21.34 3.78
CA HIS A 162 8.46 -21.84 4.69
C HIS A 162 7.05 -21.81 4.06
N PRO A 163 6.73 -22.73 3.11
CA PRO A 163 5.47 -22.69 2.37
C PRO A 163 4.19 -22.68 3.22
N GLY A 164 4.25 -23.23 4.44
CA GLY A 164 3.13 -23.19 5.39
C GLY A 164 2.72 -21.78 5.83
N LEU A 165 3.55 -20.77 5.61
CA LEU A 165 3.26 -19.36 5.90
C LEU A 165 2.61 -18.61 4.72
N LEU A 166 2.70 -19.16 3.50
CA LEU A 166 2.31 -18.46 2.27
C LEU A 166 0.81 -18.44 2.01
N ASN A 167 0.08 -19.38 2.61
CA ASN A 167 -1.37 -19.36 2.63
C ASN A 167 -1.80 -18.66 3.91
N PRO A 168 -2.44 -17.47 3.83
CA PRO A 168 -3.04 -16.90 5.02
C PRO A 168 -4.05 -17.91 5.58
N PRO A 169 -4.12 -18.07 6.92
CA PRO A 169 -5.16 -18.90 7.51
C PRO A 169 -6.51 -18.37 7.00
N PRO A 170 -7.47 -19.26 6.66
CA PRO A 170 -8.80 -18.81 6.32
C PRO A 170 -9.30 -17.89 7.44
N SER A 171 -9.94 -16.76 7.09
CA SER A 171 -10.60 -15.94 8.08
C SER A 171 -11.74 -16.79 8.66
N GLU A 172 -11.46 -17.49 9.75
CA GLU A 172 -12.50 -18.09 10.56
C GLU A 172 -13.31 -16.90 11.09
N CYS A 173 -14.55 -16.77 10.61
CA CYS A 173 -15.53 -15.87 11.17
C CYS A 173 -15.74 -16.33 12.62
N THR A 174 -14.97 -15.74 13.53
CA THR A 174 -14.96 -16.04 14.96
C THR A 174 -15.96 -15.17 15.71
N ASP A 175 -16.69 -14.31 14.99
CA ASP A 175 -17.74 -13.47 15.54
C ASP A 175 -19.03 -14.28 15.73
N GLU A 176 -19.67 -14.14 16.89
CA GLU A 176 -21.04 -14.62 17.14
C GLU A 176 -22.08 -13.87 16.27
N VAL A 177 -21.64 -12.86 15.52
CA VAL A 177 -22.45 -12.00 14.65
C VAL A 177 -22.05 -12.26 13.20
N CYS A 178 -22.98 -12.77 12.41
CA CYS A 178 -22.81 -12.84 10.96
C CYS A 178 -22.92 -11.44 10.38
N ILE A 179 -21.79 -10.84 10.01
CA ILE A 179 -21.78 -9.67 9.15
C ILE A 179 -22.27 -10.13 7.78
N THR A 180 -23.48 -9.72 7.40
CA THR A 180 -23.93 -9.94 6.03
C THR A 180 -23.21 -8.94 5.12
N CYS A 181 -22.97 -9.26 3.85
CA CYS A 181 -22.33 -8.33 2.90
C CYS A 181 -23.06 -6.98 2.78
N SER A 182 -24.28 -6.88 3.31
CA SER A 182 -25.09 -5.67 3.38
C SER A 182 -24.76 -4.75 4.55
N ASP A 183 -23.93 -5.17 5.53
CA ASP A 183 -23.61 -4.39 6.73
C ASP A 183 -22.26 -3.65 6.65
N GLU A 184 -21.44 -3.95 5.64
CA GLU A 184 -20.11 -3.35 5.47
C GLU A 184 -20.13 -2.10 4.57
N GLY A 185 -19.45 -1.04 5.02
CA GLY A 185 -19.10 0.11 4.18
C GLY A 185 -17.79 -0.16 3.44
N ARG A 186 -17.81 -0.06 2.12
CA ARG A 186 -16.63 -0.29 1.25
C ARG A 186 -16.17 1.02 0.66
N LEU A 187 -14.86 1.26 0.64
CA LEU A 187 -14.31 2.41 -0.06
C LEU A 187 -14.46 2.22 -1.58
N GLY A 188 -14.96 3.24 -2.24
CA GLY A 188 -15.06 3.30 -3.69
C GLY A 188 -14.44 4.57 -4.25
N GLU A 189 -13.77 4.45 -5.39
CA GLU A 189 -13.27 5.58 -6.15
C GLU A 189 -14.17 5.87 -7.35
N VAL A 190 -14.66 7.11 -7.45
CA VAL A 190 -15.49 7.56 -8.57
C VAL A 190 -14.68 7.56 -9.85
N LEU A 191 -15.10 6.75 -10.83
CA LEU A 191 -14.55 6.76 -12.18
C LEU A 191 -15.26 7.79 -13.05
N ARG A 192 -16.60 7.79 -12.99
CA ARG A 192 -17.43 8.69 -13.79
C ARG A 192 -18.78 8.95 -13.09
N PRO A 193 -19.11 10.21 -12.76
CA PRO A 193 -20.46 10.58 -12.34
C PRO A 193 -21.42 10.55 -13.53
N ALA A 194 -22.70 10.27 -13.28
CA ALA A 194 -23.77 10.30 -14.27
C ALA A 194 -24.85 11.32 -13.88
N ASP A 195 -25.57 11.84 -14.88
CA ASP A 195 -26.58 12.89 -14.70
C ASP A 195 -27.90 12.36 -14.08
N ASP A 196 -28.01 11.06 -13.85
CA ASP A 196 -29.20 10.36 -13.36
C ASP A 196 -29.19 10.11 -11.84
N GLY A 197 -28.26 10.73 -11.11
CA GLY A 197 -28.10 10.51 -9.66
C GLY A 197 -27.39 9.20 -9.33
N THR A 198 -26.55 8.71 -10.24
CA THR A 198 -25.66 7.58 -10.02
C THR A 198 -24.21 7.92 -10.39
N ALA A 199 -23.27 7.05 -10.00
CA ALA A 199 -21.88 7.11 -10.44
C ALA A 199 -21.31 5.70 -10.66
N HIS A 200 -20.41 5.57 -11.63
CA HIS A 200 -19.56 4.39 -11.77
C HIS A 200 -18.37 4.51 -10.83
N VAL A 201 -18.18 3.50 -9.98
CA VAL A 201 -17.21 3.50 -8.89
C VAL A 201 -16.37 2.24 -8.94
N ARG A 202 -15.04 2.38 -8.84
CA ARG A 202 -14.10 1.27 -8.64
C ARG A 202 -14.04 0.92 -7.16
N THR A 203 -14.27 -0.33 -6.83
CA THR A 203 -14.14 -0.89 -5.48
C THR A 203 -13.17 -2.06 -5.48
N ALA A 204 -12.87 -2.57 -4.28
CA ALA A 204 -12.04 -3.76 -4.09
C ALA A 204 -12.50 -4.97 -4.93
N THR A 205 -13.81 -5.09 -5.17
CA THR A 205 -14.42 -6.22 -5.89
C THR A 205 -14.66 -5.95 -7.37
N GLY A 206 -14.23 -4.79 -7.88
CA GLY A 206 -14.44 -4.34 -9.26
C GLY A 206 -15.29 -3.08 -9.37
N THR A 207 -15.73 -2.79 -10.59
CA THR A 207 -16.53 -1.60 -10.89
C THR A 207 -18.00 -1.87 -10.70
N GLU A 208 -18.70 -0.99 -9.98
CA GLU A 208 -20.15 -1.03 -9.80
C GLU A 208 -20.79 0.36 -10.01
N THR A 209 -22.09 0.38 -10.29
CA THR A 209 -22.88 1.62 -10.33
C THR A 209 -23.53 1.82 -8.98
N VAL A 210 -23.32 2.98 -8.38
CA VAL A 210 -23.88 3.33 -7.06
C VAL A 210 -24.80 4.54 -7.17
N SER A 211 -25.84 4.58 -6.34
CA SER A 211 -26.67 5.77 -6.19
C SER A 211 -25.90 6.87 -5.44
N THR A 212 -26.01 8.12 -5.88
CA THR A 212 -25.34 9.28 -5.29
C THR A 212 -26.31 10.28 -4.66
N VAL A 213 -27.57 9.88 -4.46
CA VAL A 213 -28.65 10.75 -3.96
C VAL A 213 -28.38 11.36 -2.58
N LEU A 214 -27.54 10.72 -1.77
CA LEU A 214 -27.21 11.17 -0.40
C LEU A 214 -25.93 12.01 -0.32
N VAL A 215 -25.20 12.20 -1.41
CA VAL A 215 -23.92 12.91 -1.43
C VAL A 215 -23.97 14.14 -2.33
N GLU A 216 -23.07 15.08 -2.06
CA GLU A 216 -22.86 16.24 -2.92
C GLU A 216 -22.31 15.85 -4.30
N ALA A 217 -22.19 16.84 -5.19
CA ALA A 217 -21.68 16.60 -6.54
C ALA A 217 -20.28 15.95 -6.51
N LEU A 218 -20.16 14.83 -7.23
CA LEU A 218 -18.93 14.04 -7.30
C LEU A 218 -18.17 14.36 -8.59
N THR A 219 -16.84 14.34 -8.49
CA THR A 219 -15.92 14.40 -9.63
C THR A 219 -15.13 13.09 -9.76
N PRO A 220 -14.64 12.74 -10.96
CA PRO A 220 -13.72 11.61 -11.11
C PRO A 220 -12.53 11.70 -10.14
N GLY A 221 -12.20 10.59 -9.50
CA GLY A 221 -11.15 10.51 -8.49
C GLY A 221 -11.63 10.72 -7.05
N ASP A 222 -12.85 11.20 -6.83
CA ASP A 222 -13.43 11.30 -5.49
C ASP A 222 -13.52 9.93 -4.82
N LEU A 223 -13.29 9.90 -3.51
CA LEU A 223 -13.50 8.70 -2.70
C LEU A 223 -14.83 8.79 -1.98
N VAL A 224 -15.58 7.70 -2.00
CA VAL A 224 -16.90 7.59 -1.38
C VAL A 224 -16.99 6.32 -0.55
N LEU A 225 -17.78 6.38 0.53
CA LEU A 225 -18.17 5.19 1.26
C LEU A 225 -19.41 4.59 0.62
N VAL A 226 -19.26 3.40 0.03
CA VAL A 226 -20.33 2.65 -0.63
C VAL A 226 -20.90 1.61 0.31
N HIS A 227 -22.22 1.59 0.43
CA HIS A 227 -22.95 0.62 1.23
C HIS A 227 -24.32 0.35 0.59
N ALA A 228 -24.72 -0.92 0.52
CA ALA A 228 -25.97 -1.35 -0.10
C ALA A 228 -26.25 -0.72 -1.50
N GLY A 229 -25.20 -0.53 -2.32
CA GLY A 229 -25.30 0.07 -3.66
C GLY A 229 -25.46 1.59 -3.67
N MET A 230 -25.20 2.27 -2.56
CA MET A 230 -25.32 3.73 -2.41
C MET A 230 -24.06 4.35 -1.84
N ALA A 231 -23.65 5.51 -2.36
CA ALA A 231 -22.66 6.37 -1.73
C ALA A 231 -23.32 7.09 -0.54
N ILE A 232 -22.87 6.81 0.68
CA ILE A 232 -23.40 7.43 1.90
C ILE A 232 -22.69 8.75 2.20
N THR A 233 -21.39 8.82 1.96
CA THR A 233 -20.59 10.02 2.19
C THR A 233 -19.42 10.10 1.22
N LYS A 234 -19.02 11.32 0.86
CA LYS A 234 -17.71 11.59 0.28
C LYS A 234 -16.67 11.57 1.39
N ILE A 235 -15.53 10.94 1.13
CA ILE A 235 -14.41 10.89 2.05
C ILE A 235 -13.54 12.13 1.78
N SER A 236 -13.54 13.05 2.74
CA SER A 236 -12.70 14.24 2.68
C SER A 236 -11.23 13.88 2.98
N GLU A 237 -10.29 14.69 2.53
CA GLU A 237 -8.86 14.42 2.72
C GLU A 237 -8.45 14.31 4.19
N ASP A 238 -9.23 14.88 5.12
CA ASP A 238 -8.97 14.84 6.56
C ASP A 238 -9.71 13.73 7.33
N GLN A 239 -10.64 13.02 6.68
CA GLN A 239 -11.45 11.98 7.32
C GLN A 239 -11.14 10.62 6.68
N ARG A 240 -11.01 9.57 7.50
CA ARG A 240 -11.16 8.18 7.02
C ARG A 240 -12.49 7.64 7.56
N PRO A 241 -13.21 6.77 6.82
CA PRO A 241 -14.25 5.94 7.39
C PRO A 241 -13.70 4.99 8.46
#